data_AF-A0A537VTQ8-F1
#
_entry.id   AF-A0A537VTQ8-F1
#
_cell.length_a   1.000
_cell.length_b   1.000
_cell.length_c   1.000
_cell.angle_alpha   90.00
_cell.angle_beta   90.00
_cell.angle_gamma   90.00
#
_symmetry.space_group_name_H-M   'P 1'
#
loop_
_entity.id
_entity.type
_entity.pdbx_description
1 polymer ?
#
loop_
_entity_poly.entity_id
_entity_poly.type
_entity_poly.pdbx_seq_one_letter_code
_entity_poly.pdbx_strand_id
1 'polypeptide(L)'
;ATSAGGGTDLVARFIAQWLTERLGQSFFVENRPGGGNNIGTEMAARSPADGYTLFMANTVNTINNSLYQKLNYNFIADFAPVANVMGTPLLVLVRPPVAAKNAAELIALAKANPGKLNLASGGVGSTGHMSAELFQMMAGIKFTHVPYRGEAPALTDLIAGQAELMVSTTGSSLQDARAGTVRALATTTDDPVADLPDVPPLSKTVPGYRADAWSGFCAPKGTPSEIITLLNKEVNLAMADPKIKERIASLGGVTLPGSPEDYGRTIAADTEKWAKVVQFSGAQVN
;
A
#
# COMPACT_ATOMS: atom_id res chain seq x y z
N ALA A 1 -1.48 -6.20 -11.00
CA ALA A 1 -2.94 -5.97 -11.12
C ALA A 1 -3.36 -4.49 -11.24
N THR A 2 -2.43 -3.56 -11.51
CA THR A 2 -2.70 -2.11 -11.54
C THR A 2 -2.64 -1.56 -12.96
N SER A 3 -3.13 -0.34 -13.17
CA SER A 3 -2.94 0.41 -14.43
C SER A 3 -1.46 0.71 -14.68
N ALA A 4 -1.12 0.96 -15.95
CA ALA A 4 0.24 1.34 -16.35
C ALA A 4 0.63 2.72 -15.79
N GLY A 5 1.93 2.92 -15.54
CA GLY A 5 2.52 4.21 -15.15
C GLY A 5 2.50 4.53 -13.65
N GLY A 6 1.80 3.75 -12.81
CA GLY A 6 1.85 3.89 -11.36
C GLY A 6 3.11 3.25 -10.75
N GLY A 7 3.44 3.60 -9.50
CA GLY A 7 4.67 3.10 -8.83
C GLY A 7 4.82 1.58 -8.83
N THR A 8 3.74 0.83 -8.63
CA THR A 8 3.76 -0.66 -8.73
C THR A 8 4.12 -1.16 -10.14
N ASP A 9 3.63 -0.50 -11.19
CA ASP A 9 3.95 -0.85 -12.59
C ASP A 9 5.42 -0.54 -12.91
N LEU A 10 5.91 0.63 -12.47
CA LEU A 10 7.30 1.03 -12.69
C LEU A 10 8.29 0.09 -12.00
N VAL A 11 8.04 -0.28 -10.74
CA VAL A 11 8.88 -1.25 -10.03
C VAL A 11 8.83 -2.63 -10.69
N ALA A 12 7.66 -3.08 -11.15
CA ALA A 12 7.54 -4.33 -11.90
C ALA A 12 8.41 -4.31 -13.16
N ARG A 13 8.42 -3.19 -13.89
CA ARG A 13 9.24 -3.01 -15.10
C ARG A 13 10.74 -2.98 -14.80
N PHE A 14 11.16 -2.32 -13.72
CA PHE A 14 12.56 -2.31 -13.31
C PHE A 14 13.07 -3.71 -13.00
N ILE A 15 12.29 -4.50 -12.25
CA ILE A 15 12.65 -5.88 -11.93
C ILE A 15 12.57 -6.79 -13.16
N ALA A 16 11.56 -6.63 -14.02
CA ALA A 16 11.47 -7.42 -15.25
C ALA A 16 12.69 -7.20 -16.16
N GLN A 17 13.14 -5.95 -16.31
CA GLN A 17 14.38 -5.64 -17.04
C GLN A 17 15.59 -6.33 -16.38
N TRP A 18 15.74 -6.19 -15.06
CA TRP A 18 16.83 -6.82 -14.32
C TRP A 18 16.87 -8.35 -14.51
N LEU A 19 15.73 -9.02 -14.33
CA LEU A 19 15.62 -10.46 -14.51
C LEU A 19 15.92 -10.89 -15.94
N THR A 20 15.53 -10.07 -16.94
CA THR A 20 15.84 -10.33 -18.34
C THR A 20 17.34 -10.33 -18.60
N GLU A 21 18.04 -9.31 -18.11
CA GLU A 21 19.49 -9.19 -18.27
C GLU A 21 20.24 -10.30 -17.52
N ARG A 22 19.75 -10.70 -16.34
CA ARG A 22 20.41 -11.66 -15.45
C ARG A 22 20.17 -13.13 -15.79
N LEU A 23 18.97 -13.46 -16.28
CA LEU A 23 18.55 -14.84 -16.55
C LEU A 23 18.56 -15.18 -18.04
N GLY A 24 18.75 -14.19 -18.92
CA GLY A 24 18.83 -14.40 -20.37
C GLY A 24 17.50 -14.81 -21.02
N GLN A 25 16.37 -14.63 -20.32
CA GLN A 25 15.01 -14.88 -20.79
C GLN A 25 14.20 -13.59 -20.67
N SER A 26 13.37 -13.27 -21.66
CA SER A 26 12.58 -12.04 -21.62
C SER A 26 11.48 -12.10 -20.58
N PHE A 27 11.46 -11.12 -19.66
CA PHE A 27 10.35 -10.89 -18.73
C PHE A 27 9.50 -9.73 -19.24
N PHE A 28 8.22 -10.00 -19.51
CA PHE A 28 7.26 -9.01 -19.98
C PHE A 28 6.29 -8.61 -18.87
N VAL A 29 5.99 -7.32 -18.78
CA VAL A 29 5.00 -6.80 -17.82
C VAL A 29 3.67 -6.61 -18.52
N GLU A 30 2.64 -7.27 -18.00
CA GLU A 30 1.26 -7.13 -18.45
C GLU A 30 0.38 -6.50 -17.37
N ASN A 31 -0.30 -5.39 -17.71
CA ASN A 31 -1.24 -4.72 -16.82
C ASN A 31 -2.64 -5.32 -17.00
N ARG A 32 -3.14 -5.99 -15.96
CA ARG A 32 -4.52 -6.49 -15.86
C ARG A 32 -5.28 -5.78 -14.72
N PRO A 33 -5.67 -4.50 -14.88
CA PRO A 33 -6.42 -3.77 -13.87
C PRO A 33 -7.90 -4.18 -13.80
N GLY A 34 -8.56 -3.84 -12.69
CA GLY A 34 -10.01 -3.97 -12.51
C GLY A 34 -10.40 -4.83 -11.30
N GLY A 35 -11.62 -4.61 -10.82
CA GLY A 35 -12.17 -5.29 -9.64
C GLY A 35 -11.32 -5.11 -8.38
N GLY A 36 -10.74 -3.93 -8.16
CA GLY A 36 -9.87 -3.69 -7.00
C GLY A 36 -8.59 -4.53 -6.98
N ASN A 37 -8.10 -4.99 -8.14
CA ASN A 37 -7.00 -5.97 -8.36
C ASN A 37 -7.48 -7.41 -8.55
N ASN A 38 -8.74 -7.73 -8.31
CA ASN A 38 -9.23 -9.12 -8.32
C ASN A 38 -9.13 -9.78 -9.70
N ILE A 39 -9.31 -9.04 -10.81
CA ILE A 39 -9.22 -9.62 -12.17
C ILE A 39 -7.82 -10.18 -12.45
N GLY A 40 -6.78 -9.37 -12.22
CA GLY A 40 -5.40 -9.81 -12.41
C GLY A 40 -4.99 -10.90 -11.40
N THR A 41 -5.56 -10.85 -10.18
CA THR A 41 -5.29 -11.84 -9.14
C THR A 41 -5.89 -13.20 -9.49
N GLU A 42 -7.15 -13.24 -9.90
CA GLU A 42 -7.82 -14.48 -10.33
C GLU A 42 -7.11 -15.10 -11.53
N MET A 43 -6.70 -14.28 -12.51
CA MET A 43 -5.96 -14.76 -13.67
C MET A 43 -4.65 -15.42 -13.26
N ALA A 44 -3.86 -14.76 -12.40
CA ALA A 44 -2.57 -15.30 -11.96
C ALA A 44 -2.73 -16.53 -11.05
N ALA A 45 -3.74 -16.57 -10.19
CA ALA A 45 -4.02 -17.73 -9.33
C ALA A 45 -4.32 -18.99 -10.15
N ARG A 46 -4.85 -18.83 -11.37
CA ARG A 46 -5.19 -19.93 -12.30
C ARG A 46 -4.09 -20.26 -13.29
N SER A 47 -2.99 -19.51 -13.28
CA SER A 47 -1.85 -19.80 -14.16
C SER A 47 -1.12 -21.08 -13.76
N PRO A 48 -0.44 -21.75 -14.71
CA PRO A 48 0.41 -22.89 -14.39
C PRO A 48 1.45 -22.52 -13.33
N ALA A 49 1.70 -23.46 -12.41
CA ALA A 49 2.66 -23.33 -11.34
C ALA A 49 4.08 -23.72 -11.81
N ASP A 50 4.51 -23.18 -12.94
CA ASP A 50 5.76 -23.52 -13.64
C ASP A 50 6.84 -22.43 -13.54
N GLY A 51 6.52 -21.30 -12.90
CA GLY A 51 7.45 -20.18 -12.70
C GLY A 51 7.45 -19.12 -13.81
N TYR A 52 6.72 -19.33 -14.91
CA TYR A 52 6.68 -18.37 -16.03
C TYR A 52 5.63 -17.27 -15.84
N THR A 53 4.71 -17.45 -14.90
CA THR A 53 3.78 -16.39 -14.47
C THR A 53 4.12 -15.93 -13.07
N LEU A 54 4.44 -14.65 -12.93
CA LEU A 54 4.58 -13.97 -11.64
C LEU A 54 3.49 -12.92 -11.48
N PHE A 55 3.00 -12.79 -10.26
CA PHE A 55 1.99 -11.83 -9.88
C PHE A 55 2.60 -10.73 -9.01
N MET A 56 2.51 -9.48 -9.46
CA MET A 56 2.81 -8.33 -8.62
C MET A 56 1.59 -8.05 -7.72
N ALA A 57 1.69 -8.50 -6.47
CA ALA A 57 0.74 -8.27 -5.39
C ALA A 57 1.04 -6.96 -4.65
N ASN A 58 0.04 -6.43 -3.95
CA ASN A 58 0.18 -5.32 -3.02
C ASN A 58 -0.80 -5.43 -1.84
N THR A 59 -0.76 -4.46 -0.92
CA THR A 59 -1.62 -4.43 0.27
C THR A 59 -3.11 -4.60 -0.03
N VAL A 60 -3.60 -4.06 -1.15
CA VAL A 60 -5.03 -4.18 -1.53
C VAL A 60 -5.43 -5.64 -1.75
N ASN A 61 -4.51 -6.50 -2.21
CA ASN A 61 -4.79 -7.93 -2.32
C ASN A 61 -5.13 -8.59 -0.98
N THR A 62 -4.52 -8.14 0.12
CA THR A 62 -4.82 -8.64 1.47
C THR A 62 -6.11 -8.04 2.05
N ILE A 63 -6.41 -6.79 1.74
CA ILE A 63 -7.68 -6.12 2.12
C ILE A 63 -8.86 -6.84 1.46
N ASN A 64 -8.75 -7.11 0.15
CA ASN A 64 -9.83 -7.68 -0.66
C ASN A 64 -10.32 -9.03 -0.15
N ASN A 65 -9.46 -9.81 0.51
CA ASN A 65 -9.80 -11.11 1.08
C ASN A 65 -10.96 -11.04 2.09
N SER A 66 -11.22 -9.86 2.67
CA SER A 66 -12.32 -9.61 3.60
C SER A 66 -13.32 -8.57 3.10
N LEU A 67 -12.91 -7.68 2.20
CA LEU A 67 -13.75 -6.61 1.67
C LEU A 67 -14.79 -7.09 0.65
N TYR A 68 -14.41 -8.04 -0.20
CA TYR A 68 -15.29 -8.62 -1.21
C TYR A 68 -16.00 -9.84 -0.64
N GLN A 69 -17.33 -9.87 -0.74
CA GLN A 69 -18.13 -11.00 -0.24
C GLN A 69 -17.85 -12.30 -1.01
N LYS A 70 -17.46 -12.18 -2.29
CA LYS A 70 -17.17 -13.32 -3.15
C LYS A 70 -15.91 -13.08 -3.97
N LEU A 71 -14.92 -13.94 -3.76
CA LEU A 71 -13.73 -14.05 -4.59
C LEU A 71 -13.69 -15.45 -5.20
N ASN A 72 -13.24 -15.55 -6.45
CA ASN A 72 -13.03 -16.83 -7.13
C ASN A 72 -11.61 -17.40 -6.91
N TYR A 73 -10.93 -16.90 -5.90
CA TYR A 73 -9.57 -17.26 -5.49
C TYR A 73 -9.43 -17.01 -3.98
N ASN A 74 -8.44 -17.62 -3.36
CA ASN A 74 -7.98 -17.35 -1.99
C ASN A 74 -6.55 -16.83 -2.04
N PHE A 75 -6.33 -15.56 -1.69
CA PHE A 75 -5.02 -14.92 -1.89
C PHE A 75 -3.88 -15.60 -1.11
N ILE A 76 -4.15 -16.06 0.12
CA ILE A 76 -3.15 -16.74 0.94
C ILE A 76 -2.92 -18.16 0.43
N ALA A 77 -4.00 -18.85 0.06
CA ALA A 77 -3.94 -20.28 -0.24
C ALA A 77 -3.57 -20.59 -1.70
N ASP A 78 -3.69 -19.66 -2.64
CA ASP A 78 -3.48 -19.89 -4.07
C ASP A 78 -2.15 -19.31 -4.59
N PHE A 79 -1.38 -18.63 -3.73
CA PHE A 79 -0.11 -18.02 -4.08
C PHE A 79 1.03 -18.48 -3.17
N ALA A 80 2.22 -18.58 -3.77
CA ALA A 80 3.48 -18.71 -3.08
C ALA A 80 4.21 -17.35 -3.08
N PRO A 81 4.57 -16.78 -1.92
CA PRO A 81 5.37 -15.56 -1.85
C PRO A 81 6.74 -15.77 -2.51
N VAL A 82 7.24 -14.76 -3.24
CA VAL A 82 8.58 -14.81 -3.86
C VAL A 82 9.48 -13.75 -3.27
N ALA A 83 9.11 -12.47 -3.35
CA ALA A 83 9.92 -11.38 -2.81
C ALA A 83 9.08 -10.13 -2.59
N ASN A 84 9.25 -9.49 -1.44
CA ASN A 84 8.77 -8.12 -1.25
C ASN A 84 9.76 -7.15 -1.92
N VAL A 85 9.27 -6.08 -2.56
CA VAL A 85 10.14 -5.22 -3.38
C VAL A 85 10.05 -3.76 -2.99
N MET A 86 8.88 -3.27 -2.62
CA MET A 86 8.70 -1.87 -2.29
C MET A 86 7.73 -1.70 -1.14
N GLY A 87 8.16 -0.99 -0.11
CA GLY A 87 7.28 -0.38 0.89
C GLY A 87 7.05 1.08 0.53
N THR A 88 5.85 1.58 0.76
CA THR A 88 5.48 2.97 0.55
C THR A 88 4.79 3.45 1.82
N PRO A 89 5.50 4.23 2.67
CA PRO A 89 4.89 4.84 3.85
C PRO A 89 3.66 5.68 3.47
N LEU A 90 2.72 5.82 4.39
CA LEU A 90 1.63 6.78 4.27
C LEU A 90 1.81 7.93 5.26
N LEU A 91 1.22 9.07 4.94
CA LEU A 91 1.17 10.27 5.74
C LEU A 91 -0.27 10.51 6.20
N VAL A 92 -0.45 10.91 7.45
CA VAL A 92 -1.68 11.51 7.94
C VAL A 92 -1.64 12.99 7.58
N LEU A 93 -2.46 13.40 6.63
CA LEU A 93 -2.47 14.74 6.06
C LEU A 93 -3.72 15.50 6.47
N VAL A 94 -3.56 16.79 6.72
CA VAL A 94 -4.67 17.73 6.83
C VAL A 94 -4.42 18.93 5.93
N ARG A 95 -5.50 19.58 5.47
CA ARG A 95 -5.34 20.90 4.84
C ARG A 95 -4.93 21.96 5.86
N PRO A 96 -4.14 22.98 5.49
CA PRO A 96 -3.58 23.94 6.46
C PRO A 96 -4.59 24.66 7.38
N PRO A 97 -5.82 25.00 6.94
CA PRO A 97 -6.85 25.61 7.80
C PRO A 97 -7.41 24.72 8.91
N VAL A 98 -7.22 23.39 8.85
CA VAL A 98 -7.65 22.50 9.94
C VAL A 98 -6.85 22.85 11.20
N ALA A 99 -7.57 23.02 12.32
CA ALA A 99 -7.02 23.39 13.62
C ALA A 99 -6.33 22.20 14.33
N ALA A 100 -5.43 21.53 13.61
CA ALA A 100 -4.55 20.49 14.15
C ALA A 100 -3.16 20.62 13.52
N LYS A 101 -2.13 20.63 14.37
CA LYS A 101 -0.71 20.71 13.98
C LYS A 101 0.06 19.42 14.23
N ASN A 102 -0.55 18.47 14.96
CA ASN A 102 -0.01 17.15 15.22
C ASN A 102 -1.16 16.13 15.35
N ALA A 103 -0.81 14.84 15.43
CA ALA A 103 -1.79 13.76 15.56
C ALA A 103 -2.64 13.87 16.84
N ALA A 104 -2.08 14.31 17.97
CA ALA A 104 -2.81 14.44 19.23
C ALA A 104 -3.92 15.50 19.14
N GLU A 105 -3.62 16.64 18.52
CA GLU A 105 -4.60 17.69 18.24
C GLU A 105 -5.69 17.23 17.26
N LEU A 106 -5.32 16.45 16.23
CA LEU A 106 -6.32 15.86 15.32
C LEU A 106 -7.26 14.90 16.06
N ILE A 107 -6.74 14.05 16.94
CA ILE A 107 -7.54 13.14 17.77
C ILE A 107 -8.49 13.95 18.66
N ALA A 108 -8.00 15.00 19.33
CA ALA A 108 -8.83 15.86 20.17
C ALA A 108 -9.94 16.55 19.36
N LEU A 109 -9.61 17.09 18.19
CA LEU A 109 -10.56 17.73 17.28
C LEU A 109 -11.64 16.76 16.81
N ALA A 110 -11.26 15.54 16.44
CA ALA A 110 -12.16 14.49 15.98
C ALA A 110 -13.08 13.97 17.10
N LYS A 111 -12.57 13.87 18.34
CA LYS A 111 -13.39 13.52 19.52
C LYS A 111 -14.41 14.59 19.85
N ALA A 112 -14.05 15.86 19.72
CA ALA A 112 -14.97 16.98 19.94
C ALA A 112 -16.03 17.10 18.82
N ASN A 113 -15.73 16.62 17.62
CA ASN A 113 -16.58 16.75 16.43
C ASN A 113 -16.74 15.43 15.67
N PRO A 114 -17.32 14.38 16.28
CA PRO A 114 -17.37 13.05 15.69
C PRO A 114 -18.13 13.05 14.36
N GLY A 115 -17.48 12.56 13.30
CA GLY A 115 -18.05 12.49 11.94
C GLY A 115 -18.15 13.83 11.21
N LYS A 116 -17.59 14.91 11.74
CA LYS A 116 -17.62 16.24 11.08
C LYS A 116 -16.44 16.49 10.16
N LEU A 117 -15.34 15.76 10.31
CA LEU A 117 -14.18 15.86 9.44
C LEU A 117 -14.33 14.85 8.30
N ASN A 118 -14.30 15.33 7.06
CA ASN A 118 -14.34 14.53 5.87
C ASN A 118 -12.93 14.00 5.54
N LEU A 119 -12.85 12.68 5.43
CA LEU A 119 -11.66 11.93 5.07
C LEU A 119 -11.73 11.58 3.59
N ALA A 120 -10.93 12.27 2.78
CA ALA A 120 -10.71 11.89 1.39
C ALA A 120 -9.86 10.62 1.30
N SER A 121 -10.11 9.79 0.30
CA SER A 121 -9.30 8.60 0.02
C SER A 121 -9.30 8.25 -1.46
N GLY A 122 -8.38 7.36 -1.87
CA GLY A 122 -8.37 6.81 -3.22
C GLY A 122 -9.51 5.84 -3.56
N GLY A 123 -10.47 5.64 -2.64
CA GLY A 123 -11.64 4.79 -2.85
C GLY A 123 -11.87 3.80 -1.71
N VAL A 124 -13.04 3.14 -1.72
CA VAL A 124 -13.37 2.06 -0.78
C VAL A 124 -12.34 0.93 -0.93
N GLY A 125 -11.82 0.40 0.19
CA GLY A 125 -10.77 -0.62 0.17
C GLY A 125 -9.36 -0.18 -0.23
N SER A 126 -9.14 1.09 -0.57
CA SER A 126 -7.78 1.60 -0.83
C SER A 126 -6.92 1.55 0.44
N THR A 127 -5.60 1.42 0.29
CA THR A 127 -4.67 1.39 1.44
C THR A 127 -4.81 2.63 2.31
N GLY A 128 -4.97 3.82 1.72
CA GLY A 128 -5.21 5.06 2.46
C GLY A 128 -6.51 5.03 3.27
N HIS A 129 -7.61 4.55 2.67
CA HIS A 129 -8.87 4.38 3.39
C HIS A 129 -8.72 3.40 4.56
N MET A 130 -8.19 2.19 4.33
CA MET A 130 -8.05 1.20 5.41
C MET A 130 -7.07 1.65 6.50
N SER A 131 -6.02 2.39 6.16
CA SER A 131 -5.11 2.97 7.14
C SER A 131 -5.82 4.00 8.02
N ALA A 132 -6.69 4.83 7.44
CA ALA A 132 -7.49 5.78 8.20
C ALA A 132 -8.56 5.10 9.06
N GLU A 133 -9.18 4.01 8.59
CA GLU A 133 -10.10 3.20 9.40
C GLU A 133 -9.38 2.51 10.56
N LEU A 134 -8.16 2.00 10.35
CA LEU A 134 -7.31 1.50 11.44
C LEU A 134 -7.03 2.59 12.48
N PHE A 135 -6.77 3.83 12.03
CA PHE A 135 -6.54 4.96 12.92
C PHE A 135 -7.80 5.29 13.73
N GLN A 136 -8.96 5.35 13.08
CA GLN A 136 -10.25 5.55 13.75
C GLN A 136 -10.52 4.47 14.81
N MET A 137 -10.31 3.20 14.45
CA MET A 137 -10.47 2.05 15.33
C MET A 137 -9.59 2.14 16.58
N MET A 138 -8.31 2.45 16.41
CA MET A 138 -7.34 2.47 17.52
C MET A 138 -7.43 3.73 18.39
N ALA A 139 -7.76 4.88 17.81
CA ALA A 139 -7.85 6.15 18.53
C ALA A 139 -9.24 6.43 19.12
N GLY A 140 -10.25 5.63 18.77
CA GLY A 140 -11.64 5.82 19.18
C GLY A 140 -12.21 7.13 18.65
N ILE A 141 -11.97 7.42 17.37
CA ILE A 141 -12.42 8.64 16.69
C ILE A 141 -13.23 8.30 15.45
N LYS A 142 -13.98 9.28 14.94
CA LYS A 142 -14.84 9.10 13.77
C LYS A 142 -14.64 10.23 12.76
N PHE A 143 -14.36 9.84 11.53
CA PHE A 143 -14.35 10.67 10.34
C PHE A 143 -15.51 10.28 9.42
N THR A 144 -15.80 11.11 8.43
CA THR A 144 -16.75 10.79 7.36
C THR A 144 -15.96 10.47 6.10
N HIS A 145 -16.04 9.23 5.63
CA HIS A 145 -15.31 8.79 4.44
C HIS A 145 -15.92 9.36 3.16
N VAL A 146 -15.07 10.01 2.34
CA VAL A 146 -15.39 10.51 1.02
C VAL A 146 -14.51 9.79 -0.01
N PRO A 147 -15.04 8.77 -0.72
CA PRO A 147 -14.26 7.98 -1.67
C PRO A 147 -14.09 8.69 -3.02
N TYR A 148 -12.87 8.71 -3.54
CA TYR A 148 -12.55 9.16 -4.89
C TYR A 148 -12.13 7.99 -5.78
N ARG A 149 -11.93 8.26 -7.07
CA ARG A 149 -11.38 7.31 -8.05
C ARG A 149 -9.85 7.43 -8.12
N GLY A 150 -9.17 7.21 -6.98
CA GLY A 150 -7.72 7.32 -6.84
C GLY A 150 -7.26 8.49 -5.96
N GLU A 151 -6.00 8.43 -5.51
CA GLU A 151 -5.44 9.41 -4.56
C GLU A 151 -5.24 10.80 -5.17
N ALA A 152 -4.92 10.90 -6.46
CA ALA A 152 -4.70 12.18 -7.14
C ALA A 152 -5.94 13.12 -7.08
N PRO A 153 -7.15 12.71 -7.49
CA PRO A 153 -8.33 13.56 -7.34
C PRO A 153 -8.69 13.82 -5.87
N ALA A 154 -8.47 12.86 -4.96
CA ALA A 154 -8.67 13.07 -3.52
C ALA A 154 -7.75 14.15 -2.94
N LEU A 155 -6.48 14.17 -3.35
CA LEU A 155 -5.49 15.15 -2.92
C LEU A 155 -5.81 16.54 -3.47
N THR A 156 -6.23 16.64 -4.73
CA THR A 156 -6.72 17.91 -5.31
C THR A 156 -7.86 18.49 -4.48
N ASP A 157 -8.82 17.66 -4.08
CA ASP A 157 -9.98 18.10 -3.30
C ASP A 157 -9.62 18.44 -1.85
N LEU A 158 -8.67 17.72 -1.24
CA LEU A 158 -8.09 18.10 0.05
C LEU A 158 -7.47 19.51 -0.01
N ILE A 159 -6.69 19.79 -1.06
CA ILE A 159 -6.06 21.09 -1.30
C ILE A 159 -7.12 22.18 -1.55
N ALA A 160 -8.16 21.86 -2.34
CA ALA A 160 -9.26 22.78 -2.63
C ALA A 160 -10.20 23.02 -1.43
N GLY A 161 -10.17 22.15 -0.41
CA GLY A 161 -10.96 22.29 0.82
C GLY A 161 -12.32 21.61 0.76
N GLN A 162 -12.49 20.63 -0.11
CA GLN A 162 -13.67 19.76 -0.15
C GLN A 162 -13.61 18.64 0.90
N ALA A 163 -12.41 18.37 1.43
CA ALA A 163 -12.18 17.48 2.56
C ALA A 163 -11.16 18.08 3.54
N GLU A 164 -11.20 17.65 4.80
CA GLU A 164 -10.33 18.15 5.86
C GLU A 164 -9.04 17.32 6.00
N LEU A 165 -9.13 16.01 5.78
CA LEU A 165 -8.02 15.10 5.98
C LEU A 165 -7.93 14.00 4.92
N MET A 166 -6.74 13.40 4.82
CA MET A 166 -6.46 12.25 3.97
C MET A 166 -5.35 11.43 4.62
N VAL A 167 -5.43 10.11 4.53
CA VAL A 167 -4.24 9.26 4.72
C VAL A 167 -3.79 8.83 3.32
N SER A 168 -2.59 9.25 2.93
CA SER A 168 -2.12 9.16 1.54
C SER A 168 -0.73 8.56 1.49
N THR A 169 -0.43 7.81 0.43
CA THR A 169 0.94 7.34 0.19
C THR A 169 1.90 8.51 -0.02
N THR A 170 3.16 8.35 0.40
CA THR A 170 4.24 9.27 0.07
C THR A 170 4.37 9.45 -1.44
N GLY A 171 4.21 8.38 -2.24
CA GLY A 171 4.25 8.47 -3.70
C GLY A 171 3.24 9.46 -4.29
N SER A 172 2.06 9.61 -3.69
CA SER A 172 1.05 10.57 -4.16
C SER A 172 1.20 11.98 -3.58
N SER A 173 1.70 12.10 -2.34
CA SER A 173 1.50 13.32 -1.54
C SER A 173 2.76 13.96 -0.96
N LEU A 174 3.92 13.32 -1.13
CA LEU A 174 5.17 13.78 -0.51
C LEU A 174 5.55 15.19 -0.96
N GLN A 175 5.39 15.51 -2.25
CA GLN A 175 5.74 16.83 -2.77
C GLN A 175 4.85 17.93 -2.18
N ASP A 176 3.54 17.72 -2.12
CA ASP A 176 2.60 18.67 -1.51
C ASP A 176 2.82 18.84 0.00
N ALA A 177 3.18 17.76 0.69
CA ALA A 177 3.54 17.81 2.10
C ALA A 177 4.85 18.59 2.34
N ARG A 178 5.88 18.35 1.51
CA ARG A 178 7.15 19.10 1.56
C ARG A 178 6.97 20.57 1.24
N ALA A 179 6.12 20.90 0.28
CA ALA A 179 5.80 22.28 -0.09
C ALA A 179 4.92 22.99 0.94
N GLY A 180 4.30 22.25 1.88
CA GLY A 180 3.37 22.80 2.87
C GLY A 180 1.99 23.11 2.31
N THR A 181 1.69 22.72 1.07
CA THR A 181 0.35 22.82 0.45
C THR A 181 -0.67 22.02 1.26
N VAL A 182 -0.24 20.87 1.80
CA VAL A 182 -0.92 20.09 2.83
C VAL A 182 0.03 19.89 4.01
N ARG A 183 -0.51 19.73 5.22
CA ARG A 183 0.29 19.50 6.43
C ARG A 183 0.31 18.02 6.77
N ALA A 184 1.50 17.43 6.80
CA ALA A 184 1.70 16.09 7.35
C ALA A 184 1.79 16.15 8.88
N LEU A 185 0.90 15.42 9.55
CA LEU A 185 0.80 15.36 11.01
C LEU A 185 1.55 14.17 11.60
N ALA A 186 1.61 13.07 10.85
CA ALA A 186 2.31 11.86 11.25
C ALA A 186 2.65 10.97 10.05
N THR A 187 3.71 10.17 10.17
CA THR A 187 3.94 9.00 9.32
C THR A 187 3.18 7.80 9.89
N THR A 188 2.87 6.82 9.04
CA THR A 188 2.11 5.62 9.44
C THR A 188 2.99 4.39 9.70
N THR A 189 4.28 4.50 9.40
CA THR A 189 5.35 3.56 9.72
C THR A 189 6.07 3.96 11.00
N ASP A 190 6.84 3.03 11.58
CA ASP A 190 7.66 3.30 12.77
C ASP A 190 8.83 4.25 12.49
N ASP A 191 9.34 4.25 11.26
CA ASP A 191 10.39 5.15 10.83
C ASP A 191 9.81 6.42 10.20
N PRO A 192 10.43 7.60 10.46
CA PRO A 192 10.15 8.82 9.71
C PRO A 192 10.47 8.65 8.22
N VAL A 193 9.78 9.42 7.38
CA VAL A 193 10.13 9.55 5.97
C VAL A 193 11.34 10.47 5.88
N ALA A 194 12.41 10.06 5.18
CA ALA A 194 13.67 10.80 5.12
C ALA A 194 13.51 12.25 4.62
N ASP A 195 12.57 12.47 3.69
CA ASP A 195 12.23 13.79 3.15
C ASP A 195 11.35 14.66 4.09
N LEU A 196 10.85 14.08 5.19
CA LEU A 196 10.00 14.73 6.19
C LEU A 196 10.46 14.33 7.62
N PRO A 197 11.72 14.60 8.01
CA PRO A 197 12.30 14.08 9.25
C PRO A 197 11.61 14.60 10.53
N ASP A 198 10.95 15.76 10.44
CA ASP A 198 10.25 16.39 11.56
C ASP A 198 8.83 15.82 11.78
N VAL A 199 8.32 15.01 10.85
CA VAL A 199 7.00 14.40 10.95
C VAL A 199 7.11 13.09 11.75
N PRO A 200 6.51 13.01 12.96
CA PRO A 200 6.68 11.85 13.82
C PRO A 200 5.86 10.64 13.36
N PRO A 201 6.26 9.41 13.72
CA PRO A 201 5.40 8.23 13.64
C PRO A 201 4.09 8.41 14.42
N LEU A 202 2.97 7.98 13.83
CA LEU A 202 1.66 7.98 14.49
C LEU A 202 1.67 7.09 15.74
N SER A 203 2.51 6.05 15.75
CA SER A 203 2.72 5.16 16.90
C SER A 203 3.16 5.88 18.17
N LYS A 204 3.78 7.08 18.07
CA LYS A 204 4.10 7.93 19.22
C LYS A 204 2.86 8.49 19.92
N THR A 205 1.75 8.63 19.21
CA THR A 205 0.48 9.15 19.74
C THR A 205 -0.56 8.05 19.92
N VAL A 206 -0.55 7.04 19.05
CA VAL A 206 -1.44 5.87 19.08
C VAL A 206 -0.57 4.61 19.17
N PRO A 207 -0.19 4.17 20.38
CA PRO A 207 0.72 3.04 20.57
C PRO A 207 0.28 1.79 19.80
N GLY A 208 1.22 1.16 19.09
CA GLY A 208 0.98 -0.03 18.27
C GLY A 208 0.37 0.24 16.88
N TYR A 209 0.04 1.49 16.54
CA TYR A 209 -0.41 1.82 15.19
C TYR A 209 0.72 1.59 14.17
N ARG A 210 0.44 0.80 13.13
CA ARG A 210 1.32 0.66 11.96
C ARG A 210 0.52 0.32 10.71
N ALA A 211 0.72 1.10 9.66
CA ALA A 211 0.20 0.84 8.34
C ALA A 211 1.20 1.30 7.28
N ASP A 212 1.35 0.51 6.23
CA ASP A 212 2.18 0.80 5.08
C ASP A 212 1.57 0.16 3.84
N ALA A 213 1.78 0.79 2.69
CA ALA A 213 1.56 0.12 1.42
C ALA A 213 2.80 -0.70 1.09
N TRP A 214 2.63 -1.89 0.52
CA TRP A 214 3.71 -2.71 0.02
C TRP A 214 3.34 -3.30 -1.33
N SER A 215 4.35 -3.61 -2.13
CA SER A 215 4.24 -4.34 -3.38
C SER A 215 5.34 -5.41 -3.47
N GLY A 216 4.98 -6.60 -3.93
CA GLY A 216 5.88 -7.75 -4.00
C GLY A 216 5.42 -8.80 -5.00
N PHE A 217 6.33 -9.68 -5.40
CA PHE A 217 6.04 -10.77 -6.32
C PHE A 217 5.58 -12.02 -5.57
N CYS A 218 4.52 -12.62 -6.09
CA CYS A 218 4.07 -13.97 -5.78
C CYS A 218 4.08 -14.82 -7.05
N ALA A 219 4.11 -16.14 -6.90
CA ALA A 219 3.89 -17.12 -7.97
C ALA A 219 2.65 -17.96 -7.66
N PRO A 220 2.03 -18.64 -8.64
CA PRO A 220 0.96 -19.59 -8.36
C PRO A 220 1.41 -20.66 -7.37
N LYS A 221 0.52 -21.08 -6.48
CA LYS A 221 0.81 -22.17 -5.54
C LYS A 221 1.24 -23.43 -6.28
N GLY A 222 2.25 -24.10 -5.73
CA GLY A 222 2.85 -25.30 -6.30
C GLY A 222 4.06 -25.01 -7.19
N THR A 223 4.40 -23.74 -7.41
CA THR A 223 5.63 -23.37 -8.12
C THR A 223 6.83 -23.98 -7.40
N PRO A 224 7.74 -24.69 -8.11
CA PRO A 224 8.87 -25.36 -7.48
C PRO A 224 9.73 -24.42 -6.62
N SER A 225 10.16 -24.92 -5.46
CA SER A 225 10.89 -24.15 -4.46
C SER A 225 12.21 -23.57 -4.98
N GLU A 226 12.87 -24.29 -5.90
CA GLU A 226 14.09 -23.88 -6.56
C GLU A 226 13.88 -22.67 -7.47
N ILE A 227 12.71 -22.54 -8.11
CA ILE A 227 12.35 -21.37 -8.92
C ILE A 227 12.09 -20.18 -8.01
N ILE A 228 11.32 -20.39 -6.92
CA ILE A 228 11.07 -19.34 -5.93
C ILE A 228 12.38 -18.82 -5.35
N THR A 229 13.30 -19.73 -5.01
CA THR A 229 14.63 -19.40 -4.46
C THR A 229 15.46 -18.61 -5.47
N LEU A 230 15.50 -19.03 -6.74
CA LEU A 230 16.22 -18.33 -7.80
C LEU A 230 15.67 -16.90 -8.00
N LEU A 231 14.35 -16.77 -8.13
CA LEU A 231 13.70 -15.48 -8.33
C LEU A 231 13.90 -14.56 -7.14
N ASN A 232 13.73 -15.07 -5.91
CA ASN A 232 13.98 -14.29 -4.69
C ASN A 232 15.41 -13.76 -4.66
N LYS A 233 16.40 -14.61 -4.97
CA LYS A 233 17.81 -14.21 -5.01
C LYS A 233 18.03 -13.06 -6.00
N GLU A 234 17.58 -13.20 -7.24
CA GLU A 234 17.81 -12.17 -8.27
C GLU A 234 17.03 -10.88 -7.99
N VAL A 235 15.82 -10.97 -7.44
CA VAL A 235 15.05 -9.79 -6.99
C VAL A 235 15.77 -9.08 -5.85
N ASN A 236 16.28 -9.81 -4.85
CA ASN A 236 17.04 -9.21 -3.75
C ASN A 236 18.33 -8.52 -4.24
N LEU A 237 19.01 -9.07 -5.25
CA LEU A 237 20.14 -8.39 -5.90
C LEU A 237 19.70 -7.10 -6.60
N ALA A 238 18.57 -7.10 -7.29
CA ALA A 238 17.99 -5.90 -7.90
C ALA A 238 17.67 -4.83 -6.84
N MET A 239 17.07 -5.23 -5.72
CA MET A 239 16.73 -4.33 -4.62
C MET A 239 17.97 -3.79 -3.89
N ALA A 240 19.13 -4.45 -4.02
CA ALA A 240 20.39 -3.96 -3.48
C ALA A 240 21.07 -2.91 -4.38
N ASP A 241 20.75 -2.87 -5.68
CA ASP A 241 21.35 -1.97 -6.65
C ASP A 241 21.06 -0.49 -6.33
N PRO A 242 22.07 0.38 -6.28
CA PRO A 242 21.89 1.79 -5.94
C PRO A 242 20.95 2.54 -6.88
N LYS A 243 20.95 2.26 -8.19
CA LYS A 243 20.10 2.96 -9.16
C LYS A 243 18.64 2.55 -8.97
N ILE A 244 18.39 1.27 -8.68
CA ILE A 244 17.05 0.78 -8.38
C ILE A 244 16.55 1.37 -7.06
N LYS A 245 17.39 1.43 -6.01
CA LYS A 245 17.06 2.09 -4.74
C LYS A 245 16.69 3.56 -4.94
N GLU A 246 17.47 4.30 -5.72
CA GLU A 246 17.21 5.71 -6.02
C GLU A 246 15.88 5.88 -6.77
N ARG A 247 15.60 5.02 -7.76
CA ARG A 247 14.32 5.04 -8.49
C ARG A 247 13.13 4.68 -7.61
N ILE A 248 13.28 3.78 -6.65
CA ILE A 248 12.22 3.46 -5.69
C ILE A 248 12.01 4.64 -4.73
N ALA A 249 13.09 5.27 -4.25
CA ALA A 249 13.02 6.45 -3.40
C ALA A 249 12.34 7.63 -4.10
N SER A 250 12.60 7.85 -5.40
CA SER A 250 11.93 8.91 -6.17
C SER A 250 10.43 8.68 -6.37
N LEU A 251 9.96 7.44 -6.20
CA LEU A 251 8.54 7.08 -6.16
C LEU A 251 7.95 7.18 -4.73
N GLY A 252 8.72 7.70 -3.77
CA GLY A 252 8.35 7.79 -2.36
C GLY A 252 8.43 6.47 -1.60
N GLY A 253 9.01 5.42 -2.21
CA GLY A 253 9.12 4.10 -1.61
C GLY A 253 10.47 3.81 -0.96
N VAL A 254 10.54 2.65 -0.33
CA VAL A 254 11.76 2.04 0.21
C VAL A 254 11.84 0.59 -0.24
N THR A 255 13.05 0.08 -0.47
CA THR A 255 13.25 -1.33 -0.83
C THR A 255 13.03 -2.23 0.37
N LEU A 256 12.38 -3.39 0.17
CA LEU A 256 12.09 -4.37 1.24
C LEU A 256 12.73 -5.74 0.95
N PRO A 257 14.07 -5.86 0.87
CA PRO A 257 14.72 -7.15 0.65
C PRO A 257 14.45 -8.10 1.81
N GLY A 258 14.32 -9.39 1.52
CA GLY A 258 14.02 -10.39 2.52
C GLY A 258 13.76 -11.79 1.94
N SER A 259 13.49 -12.75 2.83
CA SER A 259 13.17 -14.11 2.43
C SER A 259 11.71 -14.23 1.95
N PRO A 260 11.39 -15.24 1.12
CA PRO A 260 10.00 -15.57 0.78
C PRO A 260 9.14 -15.81 2.04
N GLU A 261 9.72 -16.42 3.08
CA GLU A 261 9.04 -16.72 4.34
C GLU A 261 8.70 -15.46 5.13
N ASP A 262 9.60 -14.48 5.18
CA ASP A 262 9.35 -13.18 5.82
C ASP A 262 8.20 -12.46 5.12
N TYR A 263 8.22 -12.45 3.79
CA TYR A 263 7.15 -11.85 3.00
C TYR A 263 5.81 -12.57 3.18
N GLY A 264 5.82 -13.90 3.24
CA GLY A 264 4.63 -14.70 3.56
C GLY A 264 4.04 -14.37 4.93
N ARG A 265 4.88 -14.14 5.94
CA ARG A 265 4.43 -13.69 7.28
C ARG A 265 3.80 -12.31 7.22
N THR A 266 4.37 -11.38 6.44
CA THR A 266 3.76 -10.06 6.20
C THR A 266 2.38 -10.19 5.58
N ILE A 267 2.23 -10.98 4.51
CA ILE A 267 0.94 -11.20 3.84
C ILE A 267 -0.10 -11.75 4.82
N ALA A 268 0.25 -12.75 5.63
CA ALA A 268 -0.65 -13.36 6.59
C ALA A 268 -1.09 -12.37 7.68
N ALA A 269 -0.11 -11.66 8.29
CA ALA A 269 -0.37 -10.68 9.34
C ALA A 269 -1.23 -9.51 8.82
N ASP A 270 -0.95 -9.02 7.62
CA ASP A 270 -1.74 -7.96 7.00
C ASP A 270 -3.15 -8.43 6.68
N THR A 271 -3.33 -9.64 6.15
CA THR A 271 -4.67 -10.16 5.85
C THR A 271 -5.53 -10.25 7.12
N GLU A 272 -4.96 -10.71 8.24
CA GLU A 272 -5.67 -10.75 9.52
C GLU A 272 -5.98 -9.34 10.04
N LYS A 273 -5.00 -8.44 10.00
CA LYS A 273 -5.17 -7.03 10.42
C LYS A 273 -6.28 -6.36 9.63
N TRP A 274 -6.24 -6.44 8.30
CA TRP A 274 -7.20 -5.77 7.43
C TRP A 274 -8.60 -6.38 7.52
N ALA A 275 -8.74 -7.68 7.79
CA ALA A 275 -10.05 -8.27 8.07
C ALA A 275 -10.74 -7.63 9.28
N LYS A 276 -10.00 -7.37 10.36
CA LYS A 276 -10.53 -6.69 11.55
C LYS A 276 -10.95 -5.25 11.23
N VAL A 277 -10.15 -4.53 10.44
CA VAL A 277 -10.43 -3.15 10.03
C VAL A 277 -11.64 -3.06 9.10
N VAL A 278 -11.76 -3.97 8.12
CA VAL A 278 -12.93 -4.05 7.24
C VAL A 278 -14.19 -4.32 8.05
N GLN A 279 -14.14 -5.28 8.99
CA GLN A 279 -15.26 -5.54 9.89
C GLN A 279 -15.63 -4.33 10.74
N PHE A 280 -14.65 -3.62 11.31
CA PHE A 280 -14.87 -2.42 12.12
C PHE A 280 -15.51 -1.28 11.30
N SER A 281 -14.96 -1.00 10.12
CA SER A 281 -15.42 0.10 9.27
C SER A 281 -16.80 -0.14 8.65
N GLY A 282 -17.21 -1.42 8.54
CA GLY A 282 -18.40 -1.81 7.79
C GLY A 282 -18.26 -1.58 6.28
N ALA A 283 -17.05 -1.33 5.79
CA ALA A 283 -16.78 -1.15 4.37
C ALA A 283 -17.13 -2.43 3.60
N GLN A 284 -17.87 -2.27 2.50
CA GLN A 284 -18.22 -3.37 1.61
C GLN A 284 -18.11 -2.89 0.17
N VAL A 285 -17.69 -3.81 -0.70
CA VAL A 285 -17.75 -3.63 -2.15
C VAL A 285 -18.58 -4.79 -2.70
N ASN A 286 -19.63 -4.43 -3.45
CA ASN A 286 -20.49 -5.38 -4.13
C ASN A 286 -19.80 -5.98 -5.35
#